data_AF-A0A388QM52-F1
#
_entry.id   AF-A0A388QM52-F1
#
_cell.length_a   1.000
_cell.length_b   1.000
_cell.length_c   1.000
_cell.angle_alpha   90.00
_cell.angle_beta   90.00
_cell.angle_gamma   90.00
#
_symmetry.space_group_name_H-M   'P 1'
#
loop_
_entity.id
_entity.type
_entity.pdbx_description
1 polymer ?
#
loop_
_entity_poly.entity_id
_entity_poly.type
_entity_poly.pdbx_seq_one_letter_code
_entity_poly.pdbx_strand_id
1 'polypeptide(L)'
;MGEHIIYDVMASVDLYDKSISTQSAKLHIYPKTITMLASDIKPLESITENDTVLADPALIYASNSIDQNLRFRVIAPNGQCIIGVSEECAIHDSTANQRGGLASIEYEDQIIRVRYSGPENSLERFSITSIDPLVNHWTVSLETSDGIVPQAQAIKDMSIKVKYRTYSETITVNSE
;
A
#
# COMPACT_ATOMS: atom_id res chain seq x y z
N MET A 1 10.55 -6.33 8.30
CA MET A 1 9.98 -5.07 7.76
C MET A 1 11.06 -4.45 6.91
N GLY A 2 10.78 -4.05 5.67
CA GLY A 2 11.80 -3.35 4.88
C GLY A 2 12.00 -1.97 5.46
N GLU A 3 13.23 -1.66 5.83
CA GLU A 3 13.59 -0.43 6.53
C GLU A 3 14.03 0.62 5.50
N HIS A 4 13.84 1.90 5.82
CA HIS A 4 14.47 2.98 5.07
C HIS A 4 15.96 2.98 5.43
N ILE A 5 16.82 2.73 4.43
CA ILE A 5 18.26 2.67 4.61
C ILE A 5 18.90 3.78 3.79
N ILE A 6 19.87 4.46 4.40
CA ILE A 6 20.66 5.51 3.76
C ILE A 6 22.09 5.01 3.63
N TYR A 7 22.65 5.10 2.43
CA TYR A 7 24.06 4.82 2.15
C TYR A 7 24.76 6.08 1.69
N ASP A 8 25.98 6.30 2.18
CA ASP A 8 26.93 7.22 1.56
C ASP A 8 27.62 6.50 0.41
N VAL A 9 27.44 6.99 -0.81
CA VAL A 9 27.97 6.40 -2.04
C VAL A 9 28.92 7.36 -2.75
N MET A 10 30.00 6.82 -3.29
CA MET A 10 31.00 7.55 -4.05
C MET A 10 31.39 6.72 -5.28
N ALA A 11 31.61 7.37 -6.41
CA ALA A 11 32.16 6.72 -7.59
C ALA A 11 33.67 6.95 -7.65
N SER A 12 34.42 5.92 -8.03
CA SER A 12 35.86 6.03 -8.32
C SER A 12 36.14 5.49 -9.71
N VAL A 13 37.06 6.15 -10.42
CA VAL A 13 37.57 5.71 -11.71
C VAL A 13 39.09 5.68 -11.65
N ASP A 14 39.67 4.55 -12.09
CA ASP A 14 41.10 4.36 -12.20
C ASP A 14 41.52 4.52 -13.68
N LEU A 15 42.38 5.48 -13.96
CA LEU A 15 42.91 5.83 -15.28
C LEU A 15 44.44 5.76 -15.25
N TYR A 16 44.98 4.63 -15.69
CA TYR A 16 46.42 4.32 -15.61
C TYR A 16 46.92 4.46 -14.16
N ASP A 17 47.84 5.40 -13.92
CA ASP A 17 48.44 5.66 -12.60
C ASP A 17 47.65 6.71 -11.77
N LYS A 18 46.41 7.05 -12.17
CA LYS A 18 45.58 8.03 -11.49
C LYS A 18 44.25 7.43 -11.05
N SER A 19 43.87 7.68 -9.80
CA SER A 19 42.52 7.40 -9.29
C SER A 19 41.80 8.72 -9.06
N ILE A 20 40.58 8.85 -9.58
CA ILE A 20 39.72 10.02 -9.40
C ILE A 20 38.44 9.52 -8.72
N SER A 21 38.06 10.17 -7.63
CA SER A 21 36.81 9.87 -6.90
C SER A 21 35.87 11.07 -6.91
N THR A 22 34.57 10.80 -6.89
CA THR A 22 33.55 11.85 -6.73
C THR A 22 33.45 12.31 -5.28
N GLN A 23 32.72 13.39 -5.02
CA GLN A 23 32.19 13.64 -3.67
C GLN A 23 31.19 12.55 -3.27
N SER A 24 30.95 12.41 -1.96
CA SER A 24 29.94 11.48 -1.42
C SER A 24 28.52 12.01 -1.71
N ALA A 25 27.63 11.11 -2.13
CA ALA A 25 26.19 11.35 -2.24
C ALA A 25 25.41 10.39 -1.36
N LYS A 26 24.22 10.80 -0.93
CA LYS A 26 23.29 9.94 -0.19
C LYS A 26 22.42 9.14 -1.16
N LEU A 27 22.44 7.82 -1.02
CA LEU A 27 21.51 6.90 -1.67
C LEU A 27 20.47 6.44 -0.67
N HIS A 28 19.21 6.78 -0.94
CA HIS A 28 18.09 6.37 -0.12
C HIS A 28 17.42 5.12 -0.71
N ILE A 29 17.32 4.07 0.08
CA ILE A 29 16.66 2.82 -0.29
C ILE A 29 15.41 2.66 0.57
N TYR A 30 14.27 2.49 -0.10
CA TYR A 30 12.97 2.34 0.53
C TYR A 30 12.32 1.00 0.21
N PRO A 31 11.51 0.43 1.11
CA PRO A 31 10.72 -0.74 0.80
C PRO A 31 9.67 -0.42 -0.27
N LYS A 32 9.79 -0.99 -1.46
CA LYS A 32 8.77 -0.87 -2.51
C LYS A 32 7.42 -1.47 -2.08
N THR A 33 7.43 -2.44 -1.16
CA THR A 33 6.23 -3.07 -0.62
C THR A 33 6.45 -3.43 0.84
N ILE A 34 5.57 -2.95 1.71
CA ILE A 34 5.51 -3.34 3.12
C ILE A 34 4.40 -4.38 3.25
N THR A 35 4.71 -5.50 3.90
CA THR A 35 3.71 -6.51 4.26
C THR A 35 3.50 -6.46 5.77
N MET A 36 2.25 -6.41 6.20
CA MET A 36 1.83 -6.36 7.59
C MET A 36 0.64 -7.28 7.82
N LEU A 37 0.45 -7.73 9.06
CA LEU A 37 -0.76 -8.43 9.44
C LEU A 37 -1.92 -7.45 9.51
N ALA A 38 -3.11 -7.90 9.15
CA ALA A 38 -4.31 -7.07 9.19
C ALA A 38 -4.68 -6.62 10.59
N SER A 39 -4.39 -7.44 11.61
CA SER A 39 -4.57 -7.08 13.02
C SER A 39 -3.67 -5.92 13.48
N ASP A 40 -2.53 -5.74 12.81
CA ASP A 40 -1.45 -4.86 13.27
C ASP A 40 -1.12 -3.80 12.20
N ILE A 41 -2.12 -3.41 11.40
CA ILE A 41 -1.96 -2.36 10.40
C ILE A 41 -1.59 -1.05 11.10
N LYS A 42 -0.37 -0.59 10.82
CA LYS A 42 0.11 0.70 11.31
C LYS A 42 -0.47 1.83 10.43
N PRO A 43 -0.63 3.05 10.98
CA PRO A 43 -0.90 4.22 10.17
C PRO A 43 0.10 4.31 9.01
N LEU A 44 -0.42 4.60 7.82
CA LEU A 44 0.38 4.78 6.62
C LEU A 44 0.86 6.23 6.54
N GLU A 45 2.14 6.40 6.26
CA GLU A 45 2.80 7.72 6.25
C GLU A 45 3.67 7.82 5.00
N SER A 46 3.75 9.03 4.45
CA SER A 46 4.72 9.35 3.42
C SER A 46 6.14 9.32 3.99
N ILE A 47 7.08 8.82 3.22
CA ILE A 47 8.49 8.84 3.59
C ILE A 47 9.07 10.18 3.13
N THR A 48 9.54 11.00 4.07
CA THR A 48 10.02 12.36 3.83
C THR A 48 11.42 12.59 4.39
N GLU A 49 12.22 13.44 3.74
CA GLU A 49 13.48 13.97 4.26
C GLU A 49 13.57 15.45 3.91
N ASN A 50 13.90 16.30 4.90
CA ASN A 50 14.01 17.75 4.73
C ASN A 50 12.82 18.34 3.96
N ASP A 51 11.59 17.96 4.37
CA ASP A 51 10.31 18.35 3.77
C ASP A 51 10.08 17.90 2.31
N THR A 52 10.98 17.09 1.75
CA THR A 52 10.82 16.48 0.43
C THR A 52 10.17 15.11 0.57
N VAL A 53 9.09 14.86 -0.18
CA VAL A 53 8.43 13.55 -0.24
C VAL A 53 9.22 12.62 -1.16
N LEU A 54 9.67 11.49 -0.61
CA LEU A 54 10.53 10.52 -1.28
C LEU A 54 9.73 9.29 -1.70
N ALA A 55 8.70 8.92 -0.93
CA ALA A 55 7.78 7.88 -1.33
C ALA A 55 6.41 8.00 -0.65
N ASP A 56 5.34 7.70 -1.38
CA ASP A 56 3.97 7.70 -0.86
C ASP A 56 3.33 6.31 -0.89
N PRO A 57 2.53 5.93 0.12
CA PRO A 57 1.67 4.77 0.03
C PRO A 57 0.62 4.98 -1.08
N ALA A 58 0.68 4.18 -2.15
CA ALA A 58 -0.16 4.38 -3.34
C ALA A 58 -1.10 3.21 -3.64
N LEU A 59 -0.90 2.06 -2.98
CA LEU A 59 -1.73 0.88 -3.17
C LEU A 59 -1.81 0.06 -1.88
N ILE A 60 -3.04 -0.29 -1.48
CA ILE A 60 -3.34 -1.27 -0.45
C ILE A 60 -3.93 -2.51 -1.14
N TYR A 61 -3.41 -3.70 -0.80
CA TYR A 61 -3.85 -4.97 -1.37
C TYR A 61 -3.91 -6.06 -0.31
N ALA A 62 -4.95 -6.88 -0.36
CA ALA A 62 -5.00 -8.13 0.38
C ALA A 62 -5.70 -9.22 -0.44
N SER A 63 -5.49 -10.46 -0.02
CA SER A 63 -6.18 -11.63 -0.55
C SER A 63 -6.54 -12.58 0.57
N ASN A 64 -7.78 -13.06 0.57
CA ASN A 64 -8.27 -14.07 1.49
C ASN A 64 -8.44 -15.39 0.72
N SER A 65 -7.72 -16.42 1.16
CA SER A 65 -7.84 -17.79 0.66
C SER A 65 -8.15 -18.78 1.77
N ILE A 66 -8.42 -18.28 2.99
CA ILE A 66 -8.43 -19.09 4.22
C ILE A 66 -9.82 -19.65 4.46
N ASP A 67 -10.86 -18.81 4.37
CA ASP A 67 -12.26 -19.21 4.54
C ASP A 67 -13.13 -18.49 3.51
N GLN A 68 -13.95 -19.25 2.79
CA GLN A 68 -14.87 -18.77 1.76
C GLN A 68 -16.13 -18.11 2.35
N ASN A 69 -16.39 -18.29 3.65
CA ASN A 69 -17.50 -17.65 4.35
C ASN A 69 -17.13 -16.27 4.91
N LEU A 70 -15.86 -15.89 4.81
CA LEU A 70 -15.33 -14.63 5.33
C LEU A 70 -15.11 -13.63 4.20
N ARG A 71 -15.66 -12.43 4.37
CA ARG A 71 -15.69 -11.35 3.38
C ARG A 71 -14.87 -10.17 3.85
N PHE A 72 -14.19 -9.50 2.92
CA PHE A 72 -13.42 -8.32 3.25
C PHE A 72 -14.32 -7.18 3.70
N ARG A 73 -13.95 -6.59 4.82
CA ARG A 73 -14.43 -5.29 5.27
C ARG A 73 -13.26 -4.32 5.30
N VAL A 74 -13.36 -3.22 4.57
CA VAL A 74 -12.31 -2.18 4.49
C VAL A 74 -12.91 -0.84 4.86
N ILE A 75 -12.39 -0.25 5.95
CA ILE A 75 -12.80 1.05 6.46
C ILE A 75 -11.66 2.04 6.25
N ALA A 76 -11.99 3.15 5.61
CA ALA A 76 -11.06 4.24 5.39
C ALA A 76 -10.85 5.06 6.68
N PRO A 77 -9.76 5.85 6.79
CA PRO A 77 -9.43 6.62 7.99
C PRO A 77 -10.55 7.54 8.51
N ASN A 78 -11.38 8.08 7.61
CA ASN A 78 -12.52 8.93 7.97
C ASN A 78 -13.76 8.14 8.47
N GLY A 79 -13.67 6.81 8.55
CA GLY A 79 -14.76 5.92 8.97
C GLY A 79 -15.68 5.43 7.85
N GLN A 80 -15.48 5.87 6.61
CA GLN A 80 -16.27 5.43 5.46
C GLN A 80 -16.01 3.95 5.16
N CYS A 81 -17.09 3.18 4.94
CA CYS A 81 -16.95 1.80 4.47
C CYS A 81 -16.72 1.76 2.97
N ILE A 82 -15.56 1.22 2.56
CA ILE A 82 -15.14 1.14 1.16
C ILE A 82 -15.53 -0.20 0.55
N ILE A 83 -15.26 -1.30 1.26
CA ILE A 83 -15.61 -2.67 0.87
C ILE A 83 -16.29 -3.34 2.06
N GLY A 84 -17.38 -4.07 1.83
CA GLY A 84 -18.06 -4.87 2.86
C GLY A 84 -19.31 -5.53 2.30
N VAL A 85 -19.87 -6.51 3.01
CA VAL A 85 -21.10 -7.22 2.58
C VAL A 85 -22.35 -6.36 2.67
N SER A 86 -22.29 -5.31 3.48
CA SER A 86 -23.44 -4.50 3.81
C SER A 86 -23.63 -3.34 2.84
N GLU A 87 -24.88 -2.94 2.63
CA GLU A 87 -25.30 -1.96 1.63
C GLU A 87 -24.79 -0.54 1.93
N GLU A 88 -24.33 -0.23 3.15
CA GLU A 88 -23.69 1.05 3.47
C GLU A 88 -22.24 1.15 2.95
N CYS A 89 -21.65 0.05 2.50
CA CYS A 89 -20.32 0.04 1.93
C CYS A 89 -20.37 0.45 0.46
N ALA A 90 -19.42 1.27 0.03
CA ALA A 90 -19.37 1.77 -1.34
C ALA A 90 -19.25 0.65 -2.39
N ILE A 91 -18.67 -0.50 -2.01
CA ILE A 91 -18.57 -1.69 -2.85
C ILE A 91 -18.93 -2.92 -2.01
N HIS A 92 -19.97 -3.62 -2.43
CA HIS A 92 -20.37 -4.91 -1.86
C HIS A 92 -20.22 -6.07 -2.85
N ASP A 93 -20.29 -5.77 -4.16
CA ASP A 93 -20.16 -6.76 -5.24
C ASP A 93 -18.84 -6.67 -6.02
N SER A 94 -18.59 -7.69 -6.84
CA SER A 94 -17.45 -7.73 -7.75
C SER A 94 -17.42 -6.52 -8.68
N THR A 95 -16.26 -5.86 -8.78
CA THR A 95 -16.07 -4.75 -9.73
C THR A 95 -15.77 -5.24 -11.15
N ALA A 96 -15.72 -6.55 -11.41
CA ALA A 96 -15.28 -7.13 -12.68
C ALA A 96 -16.08 -6.64 -13.90
N ASN A 97 -17.38 -6.40 -13.73
CA ASN A 97 -18.27 -5.92 -14.81
C ASN A 97 -18.23 -4.40 -15.02
N GLN A 98 -17.50 -3.67 -14.16
CA GLN A 98 -17.32 -2.23 -14.30
C GLN A 98 -16.19 -1.94 -15.31
N ARG A 99 -16.14 -0.70 -15.81
CA ARG A 99 -15.14 -0.30 -16.80
C ARG A 99 -13.72 -0.53 -16.26
N GLY A 100 -12.97 -1.41 -16.92
CA GLY A 100 -11.61 -1.76 -16.49
C GLY A 100 -11.55 -2.60 -15.21
N GLY A 101 -12.67 -3.15 -14.75
CA GLY A 101 -12.74 -3.92 -13.51
C GLY A 101 -12.49 -3.08 -12.25
N LEU A 102 -12.86 -1.79 -12.28
CA LEU A 102 -12.56 -0.79 -11.26
C LEU A 102 -13.79 0.05 -10.93
N ALA A 103 -13.99 0.31 -9.64
CA ALA A 103 -14.90 1.31 -9.09
C ALA A 103 -14.12 2.57 -8.73
N SER A 104 -14.72 3.74 -8.92
CA SER A 104 -14.20 5.01 -8.43
C SER A 104 -15.06 5.48 -7.26
N ILE A 105 -14.41 5.79 -6.14
CA ILE A 105 -15.07 6.22 -4.92
C ILE A 105 -14.50 7.58 -4.53
N GLU A 106 -15.39 8.53 -4.26
CA GLU A 106 -15.03 9.79 -3.62
C GLU A 106 -14.72 9.52 -2.15
N TYR A 107 -13.51 9.91 -1.73
CA TYR A 107 -12.99 9.75 -0.39
C TYR A 107 -12.31 11.07 -0.01
N GLU A 108 -12.93 11.81 0.91
CA GLU A 108 -12.50 13.19 1.23
C GLU A 108 -12.40 14.04 -0.07
N ASP A 109 -11.27 14.69 -0.30
CA ASP A 109 -11.03 15.52 -1.48
C ASP A 109 -10.31 14.76 -2.63
N GLN A 110 -10.26 13.42 -2.57
CA GLN A 110 -9.60 12.58 -3.58
C GLN A 110 -10.52 11.48 -4.12
N ILE A 111 -10.12 10.89 -5.25
CA ILE A 111 -10.77 9.73 -5.85
C ILE A 111 -9.88 8.51 -5.68
N ILE A 112 -10.36 7.53 -4.91
CA ILE A 112 -9.72 6.22 -4.85
C ILE A 112 -10.34 5.27 -5.89
N ARG A 113 -9.52 4.38 -6.42
CA ARG A 113 -9.94 3.33 -7.35
C ARG A 113 -9.83 1.99 -6.69
N VAL A 114 -10.90 1.22 -6.75
CA VAL A 114 -10.98 -0.08 -6.10
C VAL A 114 -11.25 -1.16 -7.13
N ARG A 115 -10.44 -2.21 -7.11
CA ARG A 115 -10.75 -3.49 -7.74
C ARG A 115 -11.08 -4.47 -6.63
N TYR A 116 -12.23 -5.11 -6.72
CA TYR A 116 -12.66 -6.11 -5.77
C TYR A 116 -13.22 -7.32 -6.53
N SER A 117 -12.77 -8.52 -6.16
CA SER A 117 -13.20 -9.76 -6.81
C SER A 117 -14.65 -10.12 -6.52
N GLY A 118 -15.21 -9.62 -5.41
CA GLY A 118 -16.54 -9.97 -4.93
C GLY A 118 -16.55 -11.22 -4.05
N PRO A 119 -17.63 -11.41 -3.27
CA PRO A 119 -17.81 -12.54 -2.35
C PRO A 119 -17.91 -13.89 -3.10
N GLU A 120 -18.44 -13.92 -4.31
CA GLU A 120 -18.57 -15.18 -5.07
C GLU A 120 -17.23 -15.77 -5.54
N ASN A 121 -16.11 -15.07 -5.30
CA ASN A 121 -14.78 -15.56 -5.65
C ASN A 121 -14.18 -16.42 -4.52
N SER A 122 -13.78 -17.65 -4.83
CA SER A 122 -13.11 -18.55 -3.89
C SER A 122 -11.76 -18.01 -3.37
N LEU A 123 -11.16 -17.07 -4.11
CA LEU A 123 -9.96 -16.35 -3.75
C LEU A 123 -10.25 -14.87 -3.76
N GLU A 124 -10.86 -14.41 -2.69
CA GLU A 124 -11.28 -13.03 -2.54
C GLU A 124 -10.07 -12.11 -2.50
N ARG A 125 -10.11 -11.01 -3.25
CA ARG A 125 -9.00 -10.07 -3.42
C ARG A 125 -9.53 -8.66 -3.61
N PHE A 126 -8.79 -7.71 -3.06
CA PHE A 126 -9.00 -6.31 -3.39
C PHE A 126 -7.68 -5.58 -3.64
N SER A 127 -7.77 -4.48 -4.37
CA SER A 127 -6.75 -3.44 -4.41
C SER A 127 -7.40 -2.07 -4.39
N ILE A 128 -6.91 -1.19 -3.51
CA ILE A 128 -7.26 0.22 -3.47
C ILE A 128 -6.05 1.00 -3.97
N THR A 129 -6.23 1.89 -4.94
CA THR A 129 -5.19 2.78 -5.45
C THR A 129 -5.67 4.22 -5.48
N SER A 130 -4.75 5.17 -5.35
CA SER A 130 -5.05 6.58 -5.52
C SER A 130 -3.91 7.30 -6.22
N ILE A 131 -4.22 8.47 -6.80
CA ILE A 131 -3.21 9.41 -7.26
C ILE A 131 -2.59 10.08 -6.04
N ASP A 132 -3.40 10.47 -5.05
CA ASP A 132 -2.94 11.06 -3.81
C ASP A 132 -2.53 9.97 -2.79
N PRO A 133 -1.73 10.31 -1.77
CA PRO A 133 -1.24 9.32 -0.82
C PRO A 133 -2.36 8.70 0.02
N LEU A 134 -2.34 7.36 0.16
CA LEU A 134 -3.20 6.60 1.07
C LEU A 134 -2.60 6.63 2.48
N VAL A 135 -2.80 7.73 3.19
CA VAL A 135 -2.24 7.97 4.54
C VAL A 135 -3.21 7.58 5.66
N ASN A 136 -2.73 7.68 6.90
CA ASN A 136 -3.46 7.40 8.14
C ASN A 136 -3.83 5.91 8.31
N HIS A 137 -4.69 5.63 9.30
CA HIS A 137 -5.03 4.27 9.69
C HIS A 137 -6.19 3.72 8.85
N TRP A 138 -5.89 2.76 7.98
CA TRP A 138 -6.87 1.96 7.26
C TRP A 138 -7.18 0.70 8.05
N THR A 139 -8.45 0.36 8.23
CA THR A 139 -8.84 -0.90 8.87
C THR A 139 -9.24 -1.90 7.82
N VAL A 140 -8.63 -3.08 7.84
CA VAL A 140 -8.99 -4.21 6.98
C VAL A 140 -9.27 -5.40 7.87
N SER A 141 -10.48 -5.94 7.77
CA SER A 141 -10.93 -7.08 8.55
C SER A 141 -11.72 -8.05 7.68
N LEU A 142 -12.13 -9.16 8.28
CA LEU A 142 -13.03 -10.13 7.68
C LEU A 142 -14.35 -10.16 8.45
N GLU A 143 -15.47 -10.30 7.76
CA GLU A 143 -16.82 -10.38 8.33
C GLU A 143 -17.62 -11.54 7.73
N THR A 144 -18.70 -11.98 8.40
CA THR A 144 -19.66 -12.94 7.86
C THR A 144 -20.98 -12.24 7.51
N SER A 145 -21.82 -12.92 6.72
CA SER A 145 -23.15 -12.43 6.34
C SER A 145 -24.08 -12.14 7.54
N ASP A 146 -23.84 -12.80 8.68
CA ASP A 146 -24.64 -12.68 9.91
C ASP A 146 -24.04 -11.65 10.91
N GLY A 147 -23.03 -10.87 10.49
CA GLY A 147 -22.38 -9.82 11.28
C GLY A 147 -20.90 -10.11 11.59
N ILE A 148 -20.33 -9.34 12.53
CA ILE A 148 -18.92 -9.50 12.94
C ILE A 148 -18.84 -10.62 13.99
N VAL A 149 -18.72 -11.87 13.55
CA VAL A 149 -18.46 -13.00 14.45
C VAL A 149 -16.97 -13.00 14.87
N PRO A 150 -16.63 -13.23 16.15
CA PRO A 150 -15.27 -13.16 16.66
C PRO A 150 -14.47 -14.41 16.29
N GLN A 151 -14.19 -14.63 15.00
CA GLN A 151 -13.14 -15.56 14.60
C GLN A 151 -11.81 -14.81 14.60
N ALA A 152 -11.32 -14.50 15.80
CA ALA A 152 -10.02 -13.88 16.05
C ALA A 152 -8.84 -14.66 15.42
N GLN A 153 -9.05 -15.92 15.04
CA GLN A 153 -8.07 -16.74 14.31
C GLN A 153 -7.93 -16.36 12.83
N ALA A 154 -9.01 -16.01 12.12
CA ALA A 154 -8.93 -15.78 10.66
C ALA A 154 -8.30 -14.42 10.30
N ILE A 155 -8.46 -13.42 11.17
CA ILE A 155 -7.79 -12.12 11.02
C ILE A 155 -6.27 -12.25 11.29
N LYS A 156 -5.86 -13.24 12.09
CA LYS A 156 -4.49 -13.37 12.61
C LYS A 156 -3.45 -13.73 11.53
N ASP A 157 -3.87 -14.39 10.46
CA ASP A 157 -2.99 -14.85 9.39
C ASP A 157 -3.16 -14.06 8.07
N MET A 158 -4.06 -13.07 8.05
CA MET A 158 -4.30 -12.26 6.86
C MET A 158 -3.22 -11.18 6.72
N SER A 159 -2.49 -11.22 5.60
CA SER A 159 -1.49 -10.21 5.28
C SER A 159 -2.04 -9.14 4.33
N ILE A 160 -1.70 -7.89 4.63
CA ILE A 160 -1.92 -6.73 3.78
C ILE A 160 -0.59 -6.30 3.21
N LYS A 161 -0.61 -5.95 1.92
CA LYS A 161 0.54 -5.39 1.20
C LYS A 161 0.25 -3.94 0.87
N VAL A 162 1.13 -3.05 1.31
CA VAL A 162 1.12 -1.64 0.97
C VAL A 162 2.28 -1.37 0.03
N LYS A 163 2.01 -0.87 -1.18
CA LYS A 163 3.07 -0.47 -2.12
C LYS A 163 3.29 1.02 -2.08
N TYR A 164 4.56 1.39 -2.06
CA TYR A 164 4.98 2.78 -2.09
C TYR A 164 5.36 3.17 -3.51
N ARG A 165 4.90 4.35 -3.94
CA ARG A 165 5.36 5.04 -5.14
C ARG A 165 6.54 5.91 -4.75
N THR A 166 7.71 5.59 -5.29
CA THR A 166 8.95 6.35 -5.04
C THR A 166 9.07 7.51 -6.00
N TYR A 167 9.49 8.66 -5.49
CA TYR A 167 9.94 9.80 -6.28
C TYR A 167 11.45 9.87 -6.17
N SER A 168 12.13 9.77 -7.30
CA SER A 168 13.59 9.83 -7.36
C SER A 168 13.99 10.77 -8.48
N GLU A 169 14.83 11.73 -8.15
CA GLU A 169 15.48 12.59 -9.13
C GLU A 169 16.88 12.04 -9.46
N THR A 170 17.38 12.40 -10.63
CA THR A 170 18.77 12.08 -10.99
C THR A 170 19.69 13.07 -10.31
N ILE A 171 20.62 12.56 -9.50
CA ILE A 171 21.65 13.37 -8.83
C ILE A 171 22.97 13.23 -9.60
N THR A 172 23.59 14.34 -9.98
CA THR A 172 24.94 14.35 -10.56
C THR A 172 25.95 14.70 -9.49
N VAL A 173 26.90 13.80 -9.23
CA VAL A 173 28.03 14.00 -8.32
C VAL A 173 29.29 14.32 -9.12
N ASN A 174 30.00 15.36 -8.72
CA ASN A 174 31.25 15.79 -9.35
C ASN A 174 32.45 15.32 -8.53
N SER A 175 33.60 15.16 -9.19
CA SER A 175 34.89 15.03 -8.50
C SER A 175 35.35 16.37 -7.95
N GLU A 176 36.11 16.33 -6.85
CA GLU A 176 36.92 17.47 -6.43
C GLU A 176 38.10 17.72 -7.40
#